data_AF-A0A0S8F2G3-F1
#
_entry.id   AF-A0A0S8F2G3-F1
#
_cell.length_a   1.000
_cell.length_b   1.000
_cell.length_c   1.000
_cell.angle_alpha   90.00
_cell.angle_beta   90.00
_cell.angle_gamma   90.00
#
_symmetry.space_group_name_H-M   'P 1'
#
loop_
_entity.id
_entity.type
_entity.pdbx_description
1 polymer ?
#
loop_
_entity_poly.entity_id
_entity_poly.type
_entity_poly.pdbx_seq_one_letter_code
_entity_poly.pdbx_strand_id
1 'polypeptide(L)'
;MRLHSFHGGLHLPGHKEMSMREPVRPAGIPQTLVLPLQQHIGEPAEPCVKPGQRVRKGEVLAHASGYVSVPLHAPTSGRVVAIEPRSVAHPSGLQTACIVLEPDGADSWTELTPRGGDYEQLDPSALRNLIREAGIVGLGGAGFPSFIKLNPGSASITTLVLNGAECEPYITCDAMLMCERAVEIVSGALIMRHALHAEHCVIGVEDNKPAALAALRQAAGELGSDVEIVEVPTIYPAGGEKQLIKTLTGKEVPSNGLPVDIGVVCHNVGTAAAVYRAVVHGQPLIARYVTVTGHAVANPRNMEVLIGTPIADLLHACGLRAHVPHKIIVGGPMMGFELRATHTPVVKTTNCVLAASEEDAATRSPPMPCIRCGECAAACPAQLLPQQLYWHAQAKDFDRIQDYNLFDCIECGCCAYVCPSNIALVHYYRYAKTEIWAQEREKHKADLARERHEFHKFRLEREKAEREERHRKKREALANKSTTDASKKAAIEAALARVKAKRGEARPDVTDGGTQERSAESGRADAPLDHEDAKS
;
A
#
# COMPACT_ATOMS: atom_id res chain seq x y z
N MET A 1 31.11 -10.50 -5.61
CA MET A 1 30.88 -9.20 -6.28
C MET A 1 31.95 -8.15 -5.95
N ARG A 2 32.01 -6.99 -6.64
CA ARG A 2 32.81 -5.78 -6.29
C ARG A 2 31.90 -4.72 -5.67
N LEU A 3 32.34 -4.05 -4.60
CA LEU A 3 31.58 -2.97 -3.94
C LEU A 3 31.81 -1.59 -4.57
N HIS A 4 30.81 -0.73 -4.38
CA HIS A 4 30.77 0.69 -4.77
C HIS A 4 30.36 1.57 -3.57
N SER A 5 30.63 2.87 -3.63
CA SER A 5 30.21 3.86 -2.64
C SER A 5 29.07 4.76 -3.14
N PHE A 6 28.35 5.38 -2.20
CA PHE A 6 27.44 6.50 -2.44
C PHE A 6 27.99 7.77 -1.74
N HIS A 7 27.43 8.95 -2.06
CA HIS A 7 27.85 10.22 -1.48
C HIS A 7 27.27 10.45 -0.07
N GLY A 8 27.99 11.15 0.80
CA GLY A 8 27.50 11.55 2.12
C GLY A 8 27.20 10.37 3.05
N GLY A 9 26.14 10.49 3.85
CA GLY A 9 25.87 9.56 4.96
C GLY A 9 26.66 9.92 6.23
N LEU A 10 26.56 9.06 7.25
CA LEU A 10 27.13 9.27 8.59
C LEU A 10 27.64 7.96 9.19
N HIS A 11 28.74 8.03 9.95
CA HIS A 11 29.05 7.00 10.94
C HIS A 11 28.38 7.37 12.26
N LEU A 12 27.54 6.48 12.78
CA LEU A 12 26.75 6.69 14.00
C LEU A 12 27.11 5.60 15.03
N PRO A 13 27.10 5.91 16.34
CA PRO A 13 27.13 4.88 17.38
C PRO A 13 25.98 3.88 17.19
N GLY A 14 26.30 2.58 17.12
CA GLY A 14 25.32 1.55 16.75
C GLY A 14 24.36 1.15 17.87
N HIS A 15 24.86 1.06 19.12
CA HIS A 15 24.13 0.60 20.32
C HIS A 15 23.42 -0.78 20.18
N LYS A 16 23.82 -1.59 19.19
CA LYS A 16 23.21 -2.90 18.89
C LYS A 16 23.47 -3.94 20.00
N GLU A 17 24.54 -3.75 20.74
CA GLU A 17 25.03 -4.58 21.85
C GLU A 17 24.12 -4.51 23.09
N MET A 18 23.13 -3.61 23.12
CA MET A 18 22.12 -3.56 24.19
C MET A 18 21.10 -4.70 24.06
N SER A 19 20.60 -4.94 22.84
CA SER A 19 19.43 -5.80 22.57
C SER A 19 19.77 -7.16 21.95
N MET A 20 21.02 -7.42 21.59
CA MET A 20 21.52 -8.71 21.04
C MET A 20 22.12 -9.65 22.10
N ARG A 21 21.91 -9.39 23.40
CA ARG A 21 22.52 -10.16 24.50
C ARG A 21 21.85 -11.49 24.82
N GLU A 22 20.59 -11.64 24.40
CA GLU A 22 19.79 -12.86 24.57
C GLU A 22 19.20 -13.28 23.23
N PRO A 23 18.97 -14.60 23.00
CA PRO A 23 18.14 -15.07 21.90
C PRO A 23 16.74 -14.48 21.94
N VAL A 24 16.10 -14.36 20.77
CA VAL A 24 14.74 -13.86 20.64
C VAL A 24 13.76 -14.78 21.34
N ARG A 25 12.83 -14.18 22.08
CA ARG A 25 11.77 -14.89 22.79
C ARG A 25 10.39 -14.41 22.31
N PRO A 26 9.35 -15.26 22.30
CA PRO A 26 7.99 -14.78 22.13
C PRO A 26 7.64 -13.74 23.21
N ALA A 27 6.94 -12.67 22.83
CA ALA A 27 6.42 -11.67 23.77
C ALA A 27 5.24 -12.17 24.63
N GLY A 28 4.74 -13.37 24.37
CA GLY A 28 3.51 -13.89 24.94
C GLY A 28 2.26 -13.45 24.15
N ILE A 29 1.10 -13.88 24.63
CA ILE A 29 -0.21 -13.51 24.08
C ILE A 29 -0.81 -12.46 25.03
N PRO A 30 -1.11 -11.23 24.56
CA PRO A 30 -1.68 -10.18 25.40
C PRO A 30 -3.18 -10.43 25.66
N GLN A 31 -3.75 -9.74 26.65
CA GLN A 31 -5.18 -9.84 26.97
C GLN A 31 -6.09 -9.24 25.87
N THR A 32 -5.55 -8.40 24.99
CA THR A 32 -6.27 -7.83 23.86
C THR A 32 -5.32 -7.50 22.72
N LEU A 33 -5.68 -7.86 21.50
CA LEU A 33 -5.01 -7.49 20.26
C LEU A 33 -5.85 -6.43 19.54
N VAL A 34 -5.25 -5.29 19.21
CA VAL A 34 -5.90 -4.23 18.41
C VAL A 34 -5.30 -4.24 17.01
N LEU A 35 -6.09 -4.60 16.00
CA LEU A 35 -5.63 -4.91 14.66
C LEU A 35 -6.11 -3.85 13.66
N PRO A 36 -5.30 -2.85 13.30
CA PRO A 36 -5.69 -1.84 12.31
C PRO A 36 -5.92 -2.45 10.94
N LEU A 37 -6.93 -1.95 10.24
CA LEU A 37 -7.20 -2.32 8.84
C LEU A 37 -6.20 -1.67 7.87
N GLN A 38 -5.59 -0.56 8.28
CA GLN A 38 -4.49 0.09 7.56
C GLN A 38 -3.13 -0.33 8.16
N GLN A 39 -2.41 -1.22 7.47
CA GLN A 39 -1.04 -1.64 7.86
C GLN A 39 -0.05 -1.66 6.68
N HIS A 40 -0.35 -0.86 5.65
CA HIS A 40 0.42 -0.70 4.42
C HIS A 40 0.14 0.66 3.76
N ILE A 41 0.62 0.88 2.55
CA ILE A 41 0.52 2.17 1.85
C ILE A 41 -0.81 2.39 1.07
N GLY A 42 -1.42 1.34 0.51
CA GLY A 42 -2.67 1.45 -0.26
C GLY A 42 -3.95 1.25 0.57
N GLU A 43 -5.03 0.77 -0.04
CA GLU A 43 -6.40 0.86 0.51
C GLU A 43 -6.67 -0.06 1.73
N PRO A 44 -7.33 0.43 2.80
CA PRO A 44 -7.57 -0.37 4.01
C PRO A 44 -8.22 -1.72 3.73
N ALA A 45 -7.86 -2.76 4.48
CA ALA A 45 -8.50 -4.06 4.38
C ALA A 45 -9.97 -4.00 4.86
N GLU A 46 -10.87 -4.70 4.17
CA GLU A 46 -12.31 -4.73 4.48
C GLU A 46 -12.67 -5.90 5.42
N PRO A 47 -13.24 -5.67 6.61
CA PRO A 47 -13.55 -6.74 7.56
C PRO A 47 -14.56 -7.74 7.02
N CYS A 48 -14.21 -9.02 7.05
CA CYS A 48 -15.14 -10.12 6.76
C CYS A 48 -15.74 -10.76 8.03
N VAL A 49 -15.17 -10.46 9.20
CA VAL A 49 -15.65 -10.92 10.51
C VAL A 49 -16.59 -9.93 11.18
N LYS A 50 -17.31 -10.36 12.23
CA LYS A 50 -18.25 -9.53 12.99
C LYS A 50 -17.99 -9.59 14.51
N PRO A 51 -18.32 -8.53 15.28
CA PRO A 51 -18.32 -8.59 16.74
C PRO A 51 -19.11 -9.80 17.27
N GLY A 52 -18.54 -10.52 18.22
CA GLY A 52 -19.04 -11.80 18.75
C GLY A 52 -18.57 -13.05 18.01
N GLN A 53 -17.96 -12.94 16.82
CA GLN A 53 -17.41 -14.09 16.10
C GLN A 53 -16.21 -14.69 16.86
N ARG A 54 -16.13 -16.03 16.89
CA ARG A 54 -14.90 -16.76 17.26
C ARG A 54 -14.06 -16.97 16.01
N VAL A 55 -12.75 -16.84 16.15
CA VAL A 55 -11.77 -16.94 15.06
C VAL A 55 -10.58 -17.80 15.52
N ARG A 56 -9.95 -18.50 14.58
CA ARG A 56 -8.75 -19.32 14.80
C ARG A 56 -7.48 -18.57 14.41
N LYS A 57 -6.33 -18.97 14.96
CA LYS A 57 -5.02 -18.45 14.56
C LYS A 57 -4.77 -18.67 13.06
N GLY A 58 -4.37 -17.61 12.35
CA GLY A 58 -4.20 -17.60 10.90
C GLY A 58 -5.49 -17.44 10.08
N GLU A 59 -6.68 -17.37 10.70
CA GLU A 59 -7.94 -17.09 9.99
C GLU A 59 -7.95 -15.65 9.43
N VAL A 60 -8.53 -15.45 8.25
CA VAL A 60 -8.66 -14.12 7.63
C VAL A 60 -9.70 -13.30 8.40
N LEU A 61 -9.31 -12.09 8.82
CA LEU A 61 -10.17 -11.13 9.52
C LEU A 61 -10.67 -10.01 8.61
N ALA A 62 -9.87 -9.64 7.60
CA ALA A 62 -10.23 -8.64 6.60
C ALA A 62 -9.56 -8.97 5.25
N HIS A 63 -10.28 -8.79 4.16
CA HIS A 63 -9.79 -9.01 2.79
C HIS A 63 -9.14 -7.74 2.22
N ALA A 64 -8.31 -7.91 1.19
CA ALA A 64 -7.70 -6.80 0.47
C ALA A 64 -8.73 -5.99 -0.34
N SER A 65 -8.78 -4.67 -0.17
CA SER A 65 -9.56 -3.78 -1.05
C SER A 65 -8.73 -3.29 -2.25
N GLY A 66 -9.32 -3.27 -3.44
CA GLY A 66 -8.64 -2.88 -4.68
C GLY A 66 -7.39 -3.73 -5.02
N TYR A 67 -6.42 -3.11 -5.69
CA TYR A 67 -5.16 -3.77 -6.08
C TYR A 67 -4.06 -3.58 -5.03
N VAL A 68 -3.85 -2.37 -4.50
CA VAL A 68 -2.74 -2.06 -3.58
C VAL A 68 -3.12 -2.38 -2.12
N SER A 69 -3.52 -3.62 -1.86
CA SER A 69 -3.93 -4.07 -0.53
C SER A 69 -3.66 -5.57 -0.34
N VAL A 70 -3.54 -6.00 0.92
CA VAL A 70 -3.31 -7.40 1.33
C VAL A 70 -4.16 -7.76 2.57
N PRO A 71 -4.58 -9.02 2.75
CA PRO A 71 -5.42 -9.40 3.89
C PRO A 71 -4.76 -9.21 5.28
N LEU A 72 -5.63 -9.22 6.28
CA LEU A 72 -5.29 -9.18 7.71
C LEU A 72 -5.76 -10.48 8.37
N HIS A 73 -4.94 -11.06 9.23
CA HIS A 73 -5.16 -12.38 9.83
C HIS A 73 -5.19 -12.32 11.35
N ALA A 74 -5.87 -13.29 11.95
CA ALA A 74 -5.93 -13.50 13.39
C ALA A 74 -4.57 -13.99 13.93
N PRO A 75 -3.90 -13.24 14.84
CA PRO A 75 -2.58 -13.62 15.34
C PRO A 75 -2.59 -14.80 16.31
N THR A 76 -3.75 -15.12 16.85
CA THR A 76 -4.04 -16.22 17.79
C THR A 76 -5.53 -16.55 17.71
N SER A 77 -6.00 -17.61 18.36
CA SER A 77 -7.44 -17.91 18.48
C SER A 77 -8.11 -17.02 19.53
N GLY A 78 -9.40 -16.73 19.34
CA GLY A 78 -10.15 -15.89 20.27
C GLY A 78 -11.50 -15.44 19.76
N ARG A 79 -11.99 -14.34 20.33
CA ARG A 79 -13.23 -13.67 19.96
C ARG A 79 -12.97 -12.24 19.45
N VAL A 80 -13.54 -11.90 18.30
CA VAL A 80 -13.67 -10.51 17.87
C VAL A 80 -14.67 -9.82 18.80
N VAL A 81 -14.22 -8.85 19.59
CA VAL A 81 -15.08 -8.12 20.54
C VAL A 81 -15.65 -6.83 19.97
N ALA A 82 -14.91 -6.14 19.10
CA ALA A 82 -15.35 -4.91 18.45
C ALA A 82 -14.69 -4.72 17.07
N ILE A 83 -15.29 -3.86 16.25
CA ILE A 83 -14.69 -3.30 15.02
C ILE A 83 -14.99 -1.81 15.04
N GLU A 84 -14.00 -1.00 15.41
CA GLU A 84 -14.22 0.40 15.82
C GLU A 84 -12.95 1.27 15.67
N PRO A 85 -13.05 2.61 15.68
CA PRO A 85 -11.90 3.49 15.69
C PRO A 85 -11.02 3.31 16.94
N ARG A 86 -9.74 2.98 16.76
CA ARG A 86 -8.73 2.94 17.84
C ARG A 86 -7.47 3.71 17.44
N SER A 87 -6.75 4.22 18.43
CA SER A 87 -5.47 4.90 18.23
C SER A 87 -4.42 3.96 17.63
N VAL A 88 -3.67 4.44 16.65
CA VAL A 88 -2.54 3.71 16.04
C VAL A 88 -1.21 4.44 16.24
N ALA A 89 -0.11 3.71 16.04
CA ALA A 89 1.24 4.24 16.10
C ALA A 89 1.47 5.27 14.98
N HIS A 90 1.16 6.54 15.25
CA HIS A 90 1.26 7.65 14.30
C HIS A 90 1.58 8.97 15.03
N PRO A 91 2.44 9.88 14.48
CA PRO A 91 2.87 11.11 15.17
C PRO A 91 1.75 12.05 15.65
N SER A 92 0.61 12.05 14.96
CA SER A 92 -0.56 12.87 15.35
C SER A 92 -1.45 12.24 16.42
N GLY A 93 -1.25 10.95 16.75
CA GLY A 93 -2.22 10.18 17.54
C GLY A 93 -3.47 9.78 16.75
N LEU A 94 -3.33 9.60 15.43
CA LEU A 94 -4.41 9.21 14.52
C LEU A 94 -5.19 7.99 15.03
N GLN A 95 -6.51 8.01 14.84
CA GLN A 95 -7.37 6.85 15.00
C GLN A 95 -7.78 6.31 13.62
N THR A 96 -7.88 4.99 13.49
CA THR A 96 -8.41 4.31 12.31
C THR A 96 -9.27 3.13 12.74
N ALA A 97 -10.07 2.58 11.84
CA ALA A 97 -10.86 1.38 12.10
C ALA A 97 -9.94 0.18 12.38
N CYS A 98 -10.17 -0.46 13.53
CA CYS A 98 -9.41 -1.60 14.00
C CYS A 98 -10.36 -2.73 14.40
N ILE A 99 -9.99 -3.97 14.11
CA ILE A 99 -10.61 -5.16 14.67
C ILE A 99 -9.99 -5.38 16.06
N VAL A 100 -10.82 -5.53 17.10
CA VAL A 100 -10.36 -5.83 18.46
C VAL A 100 -10.62 -7.31 18.74
N LEU A 101 -9.56 -8.04 19.05
CA LEU A 101 -9.55 -9.48 19.28
C LEU A 101 -9.15 -9.76 20.74
N GLU A 102 -9.99 -10.47 21.47
CA GLU A 102 -9.74 -11.01 22.80
C GLU A 102 -9.30 -12.48 22.66
N PRO A 103 -8.03 -12.84 22.96
CA PRO A 103 -7.55 -14.21 22.82
C PRO A 103 -8.24 -15.18 23.78
N ASP A 104 -8.49 -16.42 23.33
CA ASP A 104 -9.06 -17.49 24.16
C ASP A 104 -8.02 -18.32 24.93
N GLY A 105 -6.73 -18.03 24.73
CA GLY A 105 -5.61 -18.75 25.35
C GLY A 105 -5.32 -20.13 24.75
N ALA A 106 -6.08 -20.58 23.74
CA ALA A 106 -5.92 -21.89 23.11
C ALA A 106 -4.93 -21.89 21.92
N ASP A 107 -4.51 -20.71 21.45
CA ASP A 107 -3.59 -20.45 20.32
C ASP A 107 -3.82 -21.30 19.06
N SER A 108 -5.07 -21.72 18.84
CA SER A 108 -5.43 -22.82 17.97
C SER A 108 -5.54 -22.40 16.51
N TRP A 109 -4.74 -23.05 15.66
CA TRP A 109 -4.67 -22.78 14.22
C TRP A 109 -5.96 -23.12 13.45
N THR A 110 -6.18 -22.35 12.39
CA THR A 110 -7.01 -22.73 11.25
C THR A 110 -6.33 -23.85 10.45
N GLU A 111 -7.02 -24.42 9.46
CA GLU A 111 -6.41 -25.37 8.53
C GLU A 111 -5.37 -24.64 7.65
N LEU A 112 -4.11 -25.01 7.78
CA LEU A 112 -3.01 -24.45 6.98
C LEU A 112 -2.82 -25.26 5.70
N THR A 113 -2.57 -24.57 4.59
CA THR A 113 -2.31 -25.20 3.28
C THR A 113 -0.83 -25.01 2.86
N PRO A 114 0.12 -25.72 3.49
CA PRO A 114 1.53 -25.67 3.11
C PRO A 114 1.75 -26.14 1.66
N ARG A 115 2.73 -25.55 0.96
CA ARG A 115 3.20 -26.03 -0.35
C ARG A 115 4.51 -26.81 -0.27
N GLY A 116 5.14 -26.88 0.92
CA GLY A 116 6.41 -27.58 1.08
C GLY A 116 7.50 -27.00 0.18
N GLY A 117 8.34 -27.88 -0.38
CA GLY A 117 9.39 -27.50 -1.33
C GLY A 117 8.89 -27.29 -2.77
N ASP A 118 7.65 -27.62 -3.09
CA ASP A 118 7.13 -27.69 -4.48
C ASP A 118 6.77 -26.31 -5.07
N TYR A 119 7.32 -25.22 -4.51
CA TYR A 119 7.07 -23.85 -4.99
C TYR A 119 7.56 -23.64 -6.44
N GLU A 120 8.55 -24.40 -6.90
CA GLU A 120 9.07 -24.34 -8.27
C GLU A 120 8.13 -24.96 -9.31
N GLN A 121 7.12 -25.71 -8.87
CA GLN A 121 6.05 -26.25 -9.71
C GLN A 121 4.87 -25.27 -9.85
N LEU A 122 4.86 -24.16 -9.10
CA LEU A 122 3.81 -23.16 -9.14
C LEU A 122 4.10 -22.11 -10.22
N ASP A 123 3.06 -21.71 -10.95
CA ASP A 123 3.14 -20.51 -11.78
C ASP A 123 3.51 -19.29 -10.91
N PRO A 124 4.44 -18.41 -11.34
CA PRO A 124 4.85 -17.23 -10.59
C PRO A 124 3.71 -16.30 -10.16
N SER A 125 2.60 -16.26 -10.92
CA SER A 125 1.41 -15.51 -10.54
C SER A 125 0.59 -16.20 -9.46
N ALA A 126 0.50 -17.54 -9.48
CA ALA A 126 -0.06 -18.31 -8.36
C ALA A 126 0.78 -18.13 -7.08
N LEU A 127 2.12 -18.13 -7.20
CA LEU A 127 3.05 -17.89 -6.10
C LEU A 127 2.92 -16.46 -5.54
N ARG A 128 2.84 -15.43 -6.40
CA ARG A 128 2.53 -14.05 -6.00
C ARG A 128 1.18 -13.93 -5.30
N ASN A 129 0.14 -14.61 -5.80
CA ASN A 129 -1.17 -14.60 -5.17
C ASN A 129 -1.16 -15.28 -3.78
N LEU A 130 -0.41 -16.37 -3.59
CA LEU A 130 -0.20 -16.95 -2.25
C LEU A 130 0.45 -15.93 -1.30
N ILE A 131 1.50 -15.23 -1.76
CA ILE A 131 2.18 -14.18 -1.00
C ILE A 131 1.26 -12.97 -0.70
N ARG A 132 0.33 -12.65 -1.61
CA ARG A 132 -0.74 -11.65 -1.40
C ARG A 132 -1.67 -12.11 -0.29
N GLU A 133 -2.30 -13.27 -0.45
CA GLU A 133 -3.34 -13.77 0.45
C GLU A 133 -2.78 -14.05 1.85
N ALA A 134 -1.51 -14.47 1.98
CA ALA A 134 -0.80 -14.55 3.26
C ALA A 134 -0.56 -13.20 3.97
N GLY A 135 -0.97 -12.08 3.36
CA GLY A 135 -0.95 -10.75 3.97
C GLY A 135 0.41 -10.04 3.95
N ILE A 136 1.37 -10.47 3.11
CA ILE A 136 2.78 -10.07 3.23
C ILE A 136 3.04 -8.67 2.65
N VAL A 137 3.76 -7.86 3.44
CA VAL A 137 4.21 -6.51 3.09
C VAL A 137 5.72 -6.37 3.35
N GLY A 138 6.37 -5.40 2.72
CA GLY A 138 7.79 -5.10 2.96
C GLY A 138 8.02 -4.67 4.41
N LEU A 139 8.63 -5.55 5.22
CA LEU A 139 8.78 -5.37 6.67
C LEU A 139 9.81 -4.31 7.08
N GLY A 140 10.63 -3.84 6.14
CA GLY A 140 11.65 -2.80 6.32
C GLY A 140 11.12 -1.36 6.41
N GLY A 141 9.87 -1.15 6.83
CA GLY A 141 9.33 0.17 7.17
C GLY A 141 8.09 0.59 6.36
N ALA A 142 8.21 0.75 5.05
CA ALA A 142 7.14 1.37 4.23
C ALA A 142 5.85 0.53 4.05
N GLY A 143 5.88 -0.77 4.38
CA GLY A 143 4.69 -1.63 4.33
C GLY A 143 4.12 -1.83 2.92
N PHE A 144 4.92 -1.69 1.86
CA PHE A 144 4.45 -1.89 0.49
C PHE A 144 4.06 -3.38 0.25
N PRO A 145 2.90 -3.69 -0.37
CA PRO A 145 2.49 -5.07 -0.67
C PRO A 145 3.55 -5.87 -1.42
N SER A 146 4.00 -7.00 -0.86
CA SER A 146 5.17 -7.70 -1.40
C SER A 146 4.90 -8.37 -2.74
N PHE A 147 3.68 -8.87 -2.98
CA PHE A 147 3.31 -9.47 -4.26
C PHE A 147 3.41 -8.50 -5.45
N ILE A 148 3.26 -7.19 -5.22
CA ILE A 148 3.39 -6.15 -6.25
C ILE A 148 4.88 -5.93 -6.59
N LYS A 149 5.76 -5.86 -5.58
CA LYS A 149 7.22 -5.82 -5.83
C LYS A 149 7.76 -7.09 -6.49
N LEU A 150 7.13 -8.24 -6.24
CA LEU A 150 7.44 -9.51 -6.89
C LEU A 150 6.83 -9.66 -8.29
N ASN A 151 6.07 -8.66 -8.78
CA ASN A 151 5.54 -8.63 -10.14
C ASN A 151 6.37 -7.66 -11.00
N PRO A 152 7.30 -8.14 -11.86
CA PRO A 152 8.14 -7.27 -12.69
C PRO A 152 7.39 -6.71 -13.91
N GLY A 153 6.13 -7.11 -14.14
CA GLY A 153 5.37 -6.71 -15.33
C GLY A 153 6.04 -7.24 -16.60
N SER A 154 6.53 -6.33 -17.43
CA SER A 154 7.29 -6.64 -18.66
C SER A 154 8.80 -6.40 -18.53
N ALA A 155 9.32 -6.08 -17.34
CA ALA A 155 10.76 -5.89 -17.11
C ALA A 155 11.47 -7.23 -16.88
N SER A 156 12.73 -7.33 -17.31
CA SER A 156 13.62 -8.42 -16.92
C SER A 156 14.37 -8.05 -15.64
N ILE A 157 14.54 -9.00 -14.72
CA ILE A 157 15.19 -8.78 -13.43
C ILE A 157 16.55 -9.46 -13.40
N THR A 158 17.62 -8.69 -13.48
CA THR A 158 18.99 -9.21 -13.37
C THR A 158 19.38 -9.49 -11.92
N THR A 159 18.79 -8.78 -10.94
CA THR A 159 19.21 -8.94 -9.53
C THR A 159 18.07 -8.74 -8.54
N LEU A 160 17.80 -9.77 -7.74
CA LEU A 160 17.12 -9.64 -6.46
C LEU A 160 18.15 -9.24 -5.38
N VAL A 161 17.88 -8.15 -4.69
CA VAL A 161 18.62 -7.71 -3.50
C VAL A 161 17.77 -7.94 -2.26
N LEU A 162 18.33 -8.67 -1.28
CA LEU A 162 17.82 -8.69 0.08
C LEU A 162 18.64 -7.75 0.96
N ASN A 163 17.94 -6.80 1.57
CA ASN A 163 18.47 -5.82 2.49
C ASN A 163 18.45 -6.38 3.92
N GLY A 164 19.62 -6.81 4.38
CA GLY A 164 19.95 -7.11 5.77
C GLY A 164 20.91 -6.08 6.37
N ALA A 165 21.02 -4.89 5.78
CA ALA A 165 21.95 -3.87 6.24
C ALA A 165 21.56 -3.35 7.63
N GLU A 166 20.28 -3.02 7.85
CA GLU A 166 19.74 -2.61 9.16
C GLU A 166 20.60 -1.50 9.82
N CYS A 167 20.87 -0.43 9.08
CA CYS A 167 21.80 0.64 9.46
C CYS A 167 21.29 1.58 10.57
N GLU A 168 19.98 1.58 10.85
CA GLU A 168 19.36 2.44 11.86
C GLU A 168 19.86 2.06 13.28
N PRO A 169 20.37 3.02 14.08
CA PRO A 169 20.90 2.74 15.42
C PRO A 169 19.87 2.11 16.36
N TYR A 170 20.35 1.37 17.37
CA TYR A 170 19.59 0.59 18.35
C TYR A 170 18.73 -0.58 17.80
N ILE A 171 18.30 -0.55 16.54
CA ILE A 171 17.50 -1.62 15.92
C ILE A 171 18.38 -2.84 15.66
N THR A 172 17.88 -4.04 16.01
CA THR A 172 18.60 -5.33 15.84
C THR A 172 17.68 -6.52 15.52
N CYS A 173 16.40 -6.26 15.15
CA CYS A 173 15.42 -7.31 14.89
C CYS A 173 15.76 -8.16 13.66
N ASP A 174 16.32 -7.55 12.62
CA ASP A 174 16.71 -8.22 11.40
C ASP A 174 18.10 -8.86 11.59
N ALA A 175 18.99 -8.23 12.36
CA ALA A 175 20.26 -8.84 12.78
C ALA A 175 20.04 -10.16 13.54
N MET A 176 19.14 -10.18 14.53
CA MET A 176 18.80 -11.40 15.26
C MET A 176 18.08 -12.43 14.37
N LEU A 177 17.20 -11.99 13.46
CA LEU A 177 16.56 -12.90 12.51
C LEU A 177 17.58 -13.57 11.56
N MET A 178 18.59 -12.83 11.09
CA MET A 178 19.68 -13.40 10.28
C MET A 178 20.54 -14.38 11.07
N CYS A 179 20.81 -14.13 12.36
CA CYS A 179 21.51 -15.09 13.21
C CYS A 179 20.70 -16.36 13.49
N GLU A 180 19.39 -16.25 13.73
CA GLU A 180 18.58 -17.36 14.26
C GLU A 180 17.72 -18.09 13.22
N ARG A 181 17.46 -17.49 12.06
CA ARG A 181 16.56 -18.00 11.00
C ARG A 181 17.15 -17.81 9.60
N ALA A 182 18.48 -17.87 9.49
CA ALA A 182 19.20 -17.80 8.22
C ALA A 182 18.61 -18.70 7.11
N VAL A 183 18.23 -19.94 7.45
CA VAL A 183 17.61 -20.90 6.52
C VAL A 183 16.26 -20.40 5.99
N GLU A 184 15.42 -19.77 6.81
CA GLU A 184 14.14 -19.18 6.36
C GLU A 184 14.38 -18.01 5.39
N ILE A 185 15.41 -17.20 5.65
CA ILE A 185 15.77 -16.04 4.82
C ILE A 185 16.30 -16.48 3.46
N VAL A 186 17.26 -17.43 3.42
CA VAL A 186 17.84 -17.92 2.16
C VAL A 186 16.81 -18.70 1.34
N SER A 187 16.01 -19.57 1.99
CA SER A 187 14.91 -20.27 1.31
C SER A 187 13.86 -19.27 0.78
N GLY A 188 13.52 -18.24 1.55
CA GLY A 188 12.67 -17.14 1.11
C GLY A 188 13.26 -16.35 -0.07
N ALA A 189 14.58 -16.19 -0.12
CA ALA A 189 15.30 -15.55 -1.22
C ALA A 189 15.15 -16.35 -2.53
N LEU A 190 15.29 -17.69 -2.47
CA LEU A 190 15.08 -18.58 -3.60
C LEU A 190 13.64 -18.52 -4.12
N ILE A 191 12.66 -18.54 -3.23
CA ILE A 191 11.22 -18.40 -3.57
C ILE A 191 10.94 -17.03 -4.23
N MET A 192 11.48 -15.94 -3.68
CA MET A 192 11.35 -14.60 -4.27
C MET A 192 12.04 -14.49 -5.64
N ARG A 193 13.24 -15.07 -5.79
CA ARG A 193 13.99 -15.12 -7.06
C ARG A 193 13.19 -15.85 -8.13
N HIS A 194 12.61 -17.01 -7.79
CA HIS A 194 11.74 -17.77 -8.68
C HIS A 194 10.52 -16.94 -9.12
N ALA A 195 9.82 -16.30 -8.18
CA ALA A 195 8.65 -15.45 -8.47
C ALA A 195 8.94 -14.23 -9.38
N LEU A 196 10.20 -13.78 -9.41
CA LEU A 196 10.72 -12.68 -10.23
C LEU A 196 11.39 -13.13 -11.54
N HIS A 197 11.69 -14.41 -11.70
CA HIS A 197 12.67 -14.94 -12.66
C HIS A 197 14.04 -14.22 -12.59
N ALA A 198 14.49 -13.87 -11.39
CA ALA A 198 15.70 -13.06 -11.23
C ALA A 198 16.99 -13.86 -11.50
N GLU A 199 17.84 -13.35 -12.40
CA GLU A 199 19.11 -14.01 -12.79
C GLU A 199 20.01 -14.27 -11.58
N HIS A 200 20.22 -13.26 -10.74
CA HIS A 200 21.05 -13.32 -9.53
C HIS A 200 20.27 -12.94 -8.26
N CYS A 201 20.72 -13.46 -7.11
CA CYS A 201 20.21 -13.08 -5.80
C CYS A 201 21.38 -12.74 -4.85
N VAL A 202 21.31 -11.57 -4.21
CA VAL A 202 22.37 -11.04 -3.33
C VAL A 202 21.77 -10.61 -2.00
N ILE A 203 22.35 -11.01 -0.88
CA ILE A 203 21.99 -10.50 0.47
C ILE A 203 23.08 -9.54 0.93
N GLY A 204 22.75 -8.26 1.08
CA GLY A 204 23.65 -7.22 1.59
C GLY A 204 23.52 -7.05 3.09
N VAL A 205 24.60 -7.23 3.85
CA VAL A 205 24.65 -7.17 5.33
C VAL A 205 25.84 -6.33 5.78
N GLU A 206 25.66 -5.45 6.76
CA GLU A 206 26.74 -4.59 7.26
C GLU A 206 27.87 -5.40 7.94
N ASP A 207 29.11 -4.94 7.75
CA ASP A 207 30.34 -5.46 8.38
C ASP A 207 30.25 -5.54 9.92
N ASN A 208 29.44 -4.71 10.56
CA ASN A 208 29.14 -4.75 12.00
C ASN A 208 28.33 -5.98 12.48
N LYS A 209 27.86 -6.86 11.58
CA LYS A 209 27.07 -8.07 11.90
C LYS A 209 27.77 -9.39 11.49
N PRO A 210 29.00 -9.69 11.99
CA PRO A 210 29.74 -10.89 11.59
C PRO A 210 29.02 -12.20 11.90
N ALA A 211 28.21 -12.26 12.97
CA ALA A 211 27.41 -13.44 13.32
C ALA A 211 26.29 -13.71 12.29
N ALA A 212 25.63 -12.66 11.79
CA ALA A 212 24.61 -12.78 10.75
C ALA A 212 25.22 -13.19 9.40
N LEU A 213 26.38 -12.60 9.05
CA LEU A 213 27.17 -12.98 7.87
C LEU A 213 27.58 -14.46 7.93
N ALA A 214 28.02 -14.95 9.09
CA ALA A 214 28.36 -16.37 9.28
C ALA A 214 27.13 -17.28 9.14
N ALA A 215 26.03 -16.98 9.83
CA ALA A 215 24.81 -17.79 9.80
C ALA A 215 24.19 -17.87 8.38
N LEU A 216 24.15 -16.76 7.65
CA LEU A 216 23.67 -16.72 6.26
C LEU A 216 24.60 -17.48 5.30
N ARG A 217 25.93 -17.35 5.45
CA ARG A 217 26.90 -18.11 4.64
C ARG A 217 26.80 -19.62 4.91
N GLN A 218 26.56 -20.02 6.16
CA GLN A 218 26.30 -21.42 6.53
C GLN A 218 25.00 -21.92 5.88
N ALA A 219 23.87 -21.23 6.08
CA ALA A 219 22.59 -21.63 5.52
C ALA A 219 22.60 -21.70 3.98
N ALA A 220 23.29 -20.75 3.31
CA ALA A 220 23.45 -20.77 1.87
C ALA A 220 24.23 -22.00 1.37
N GLY A 221 25.25 -22.43 2.12
CA GLY A 221 26.02 -23.65 1.84
C GLY A 221 25.26 -24.95 2.15
N GLU A 222 24.53 -24.99 3.27
CA GLU A 222 23.68 -26.14 3.64
C GLU A 222 22.56 -26.39 2.64
N LEU A 223 22.00 -25.32 2.06
CA LEU A 223 20.99 -25.39 0.99
C LEU A 223 21.60 -25.62 -0.41
N GLY A 224 22.93 -25.62 -0.56
CA GLY A 224 23.60 -25.73 -1.86
C GLY A 224 23.32 -24.55 -2.82
N SER A 225 22.94 -23.39 -2.28
CA SER A 225 22.43 -22.26 -3.04
C SER A 225 23.52 -21.34 -3.59
N ASP A 226 23.22 -20.66 -4.69
CA ASP A 226 24.04 -19.65 -5.37
C ASP A 226 23.79 -18.20 -4.89
N VAL A 227 23.17 -18.04 -3.72
CA VAL A 227 22.83 -16.72 -3.14
C VAL A 227 24.08 -16.04 -2.58
N GLU A 228 24.53 -14.94 -3.19
CA GLU A 228 25.74 -14.21 -2.74
C GLU A 228 25.48 -13.46 -1.42
N ILE A 229 26.17 -13.86 -0.34
CA ILE A 229 26.13 -13.17 0.96
C ILE A 229 27.25 -12.12 1.03
N VAL A 230 26.88 -10.87 0.76
CA VAL A 230 27.80 -9.74 0.55
C VAL A 230 27.84 -8.82 1.77
N GLU A 231 29.06 -8.58 2.22
CA GLU A 231 29.41 -7.65 3.28
C GLU A 231 29.43 -6.22 2.73
N VAL A 232 28.83 -5.26 3.44
CA VAL A 232 28.81 -3.83 3.05
C VAL A 232 29.27 -2.92 4.19
N PRO A 233 29.84 -1.73 3.92
CA PRO A 233 30.36 -0.86 4.98
C PRO A 233 29.26 -0.32 5.92
N THR A 234 29.53 -0.29 7.23
CA THR A 234 28.65 0.41 8.20
C THR A 234 28.72 1.93 8.00
N ILE A 235 27.81 2.45 7.17
CA ILE A 235 27.55 3.86 6.95
C ILE A 235 26.04 4.05 6.95
N TYR A 236 25.51 5.00 7.72
CA TYR A 236 24.10 5.33 7.68
C TYR A 236 23.79 6.34 6.55
N PRO A 237 22.79 6.12 5.66
CA PRO A 237 21.84 5.03 5.60
C PRO A 237 22.13 4.07 4.42
N ALA A 238 23.14 3.20 4.53
CA ALA A 238 23.44 2.18 3.52
C ALA A 238 22.30 1.18 3.33
N GLY A 239 21.44 1.00 4.35
CA GLY A 239 20.18 0.26 4.26
C GLY A 239 19.05 1.00 3.53
N GLY A 240 19.26 2.21 3.01
CA GLY A 240 18.33 2.87 2.10
C GLY A 240 18.30 2.15 0.74
N GLU A 241 17.12 2.01 0.13
CA GLU A 241 16.94 1.20 -1.09
C GLU A 241 17.85 1.65 -2.26
N LYS A 242 17.87 2.96 -2.56
CA LYS A 242 18.74 3.52 -3.61
C LYS A 242 20.23 3.34 -3.26
N GLN A 243 20.59 3.52 -1.98
CA GLN A 243 21.97 3.44 -1.48
C GLN A 243 22.52 2.00 -1.53
N LEU A 244 21.76 1.01 -1.05
CA LEU A 244 22.18 -0.40 -1.08
C LEU A 244 22.34 -0.89 -2.51
N ILE A 245 21.40 -0.57 -3.40
CA ILE A 245 21.49 -0.92 -4.83
C ILE A 245 22.73 -0.28 -5.44
N LYS A 246 23.03 0.99 -5.13
CA LYS A 246 24.24 1.68 -5.60
C LYS A 246 25.51 0.99 -5.11
N THR A 247 25.60 0.65 -3.82
CA THR A 247 26.78 0.00 -3.23
C THR A 247 27.02 -1.42 -3.74
N LEU A 248 25.95 -2.18 -3.97
CA LEU A 248 26.03 -3.54 -4.49
C LEU A 248 26.29 -3.58 -6.01
N THR A 249 25.55 -2.80 -6.80
CA THR A 249 25.50 -2.98 -8.27
C THR A 249 26.19 -1.87 -9.07
N GLY A 250 26.57 -0.74 -8.44
CA GLY A 250 27.08 0.46 -9.11
C GLY A 250 26.01 1.26 -9.89
N LYS A 251 24.88 0.64 -10.26
CA LYS A 251 23.73 1.26 -10.91
C LYS A 251 23.05 2.28 -9.97
N GLU A 252 22.36 3.25 -10.55
CA GLU A 252 21.69 4.31 -9.79
C GLU A 252 20.20 4.35 -10.15
N VAL A 253 19.33 4.38 -9.15
CA VAL A 253 17.87 4.43 -9.36
C VAL A 253 17.50 5.88 -9.73
N PRO A 254 16.94 6.13 -10.93
CA PRO A 254 16.67 7.49 -11.40
C PRO A 254 15.69 8.25 -10.50
N SER A 255 15.71 9.58 -10.61
CA SER A 255 14.65 10.42 -10.03
C SER A 255 13.30 10.07 -10.67
N ASN A 256 12.25 10.02 -9.86
CA ASN A 256 10.89 9.58 -10.23
C ASN A 256 10.74 8.15 -10.80
N GLY A 257 11.83 7.37 -10.92
CA GLY A 257 11.80 5.97 -11.31
C GLY A 257 11.98 5.00 -10.14
N LEU A 258 11.92 3.71 -10.46
CA LEU A 258 11.92 2.58 -9.53
C LEU A 258 13.14 1.67 -9.75
N PRO A 259 13.53 0.84 -8.76
CA PRO A 259 14.56 -0.18 -8.93
C PRO A 259 14.36 -1.11 -10.15
N VAL A 260 13.10 -1.42 -10.47
CA VAL A 260 12.75 -2.31 -11.60
C VAL A 260 13.20 -1.74 -12.95
N ASP A 261 13.26 -0.42 -13.10
CA ASP A 261 13.66 0.27 -14.34
C ASP A 261 15.14 0.03 -14.70
N ILE A 262 15.95 -0.37 -13.70
CA ILE A 262 17.36 -0.74 -13.87
C ILE A 262 17.59 -2.26 -13.72
N GLY A 263 16.52 -3.07 -13.74
CA GLY A 263 16.56 -4.53 -13.65
C GLY A 263 16.87 -5.06 -12.25
N VAL A 264 16.51 -4.34 -11.19
CA VAL A 264 16.79 -4.70 -9.79
C VAL A 264 15.51 -4.69 -8.96
N VAL A 265 15.32 -5.66 -8.07
CA VAL A 265 14.23 -5.63 -7.07
C VAL A 265 14.82 -5.74 -5.68
N CYS A 266 14.38 -4.90 -4.74
CA CYS A 266 14.87 -4.88 -3.36
C CYS A 266 13.77 -5.23 -2.35
N HIS A 267 14.02 -6.25 -1.54
CA HIS A 267 13.21 -6.66 -0.39
C HIS A 267 14.05 -6.64 0.89
N ASN A 268 13.40 -6.66 2.05
CA ASN A 268 14.07 -6.77 3.35
C ASN A 268 14.17 -8.26 3.77
N VAL A 269 15.23 -8.66 4.50
CA VAL A 269 15.44 -10.07 4.91
C VAL A 269 14.27 -10.66 5.71
N GLY A 270 13.64 -9.89 6.60
CA GLY A 270 12.43 -10.35 7.30
C GLY A 270 11.24 -10.59 6.37
N THR A 271 11.19 -9.91 5.23
CA THR A 271 10.17 -10.15 4.20
C THR A 271 10.41 -11.48 3.47
N ALA A 272 11.67 -11.89 3.28
CA ALA A 272 12.02 -13.19 2.73
C ALA A 272 11.63 -14.34 3.67
N ALA A 273 11.98 -14.23 4.96
CA ALA A 273 11.54 -15.21 5.97
C ALA A 273 10.00 -15.33 6.05
N ALA A 274 9.28 -14.21 5.97
CA ALA A 274 7.81 -14.22 5.92
C ALA A 274 7.26 -14.95 4.67
N VAL A 275 7.87 -14.75 3.50
CA VAL A 275 7.51 -15.47 2.25
C VAL A 275 7.77 -16.98 2.39
N TYR A 276 8.90 -17.37 2.98
CA TYR A 276 9.17 -18.78 3.28
C TYR A 276 8.09 -19.40 4.18
N ARG A 277 7.77 -18.78 5.31
CA ARG A 277 6.74 -19.29 6.25
C ARG A 277 5.36 -19.41 5.58
N ALA A 278 4.98 -18.45 4.74
CA ALA A 278 3.71 -18.51 4.02
C ALA A 278 3.66 -19.60 2.95
N VAL A 279 4.69 -19.71 2.10
CA VAL A 279 4.69 -20.67 0.99
C VAL A 279 4.91 -22.09 1.49
N VAL A 280 5.96 -22.31 2.29
CA VAL A 280 6.38 -23.65 2.71
C VAL A 280 5.50 -24.21 3.83
N HIS A 281 5.10 -23.38 4.79
CA HIS A 281 4.32 -23.80 5.97
C HIS A 281 2.85 -23.34 5.97
N GLY A 282 2.40 -22.56 4.97
CA GLY A 282 1.04 -22.03 4.92
C GLY A 282 0.76 -20.90 5.92
N GLN A 283 1.78 -20.38 6.61
CA GLN A 283 1.61 -19.45 7.75
C GLN A 283 1.51 -17.99 7.27
N PRO A 284 0.36 -17.29 7.47
CA PRO A 284 0.23 -15.89 7.12
C PRO A 284 1.09 -14.98 8.00
N LEU A 285 1.30 -13.72 7.56
CA LEU A 285 2.01 -12.70 8.34
C LEU A 285 1.19 -12.26 9.57
N ILE A 286 1.36 -12.98 10.67
CA ILE A 286 0.70 -12.75 11.97
C ILE A 286 1.62 -12.23 13.08
N ALA A 287 2.93 -12.40 12.93
CA ALA A 287 3.94 -12.02 13.91
C ALA A 287 5.18 -11.46 13.19
N ARG A 288 6.00 -10.69 13.92
CA ARG A 288 7.32 -10.27 13.45
C ARG A 288 8.30 -10.13 14.61
N TYR A 289 9.60 -10.15 14.30
CA TYR A 289 10.62 -9.73 15.25
C TYR A 289 10.55 -8.20 15.45
N VAL A 290 10.68 -7.76 16.71
CA VAL A 290 10.67 -6.36 17.15
C VAL A 290 11.79 -6.14 18.18
N THR A 291 12.58 -5.09 18.01
CA THR A 291 13.57 -4.66 19.02
C THR A 291 12.90 -3.78 20.08
N VAL A 292 13.16 -4.04 21.36
CA VAL A 292 12.72 -3.20 22.48
C VAL A 292 13.96 -2.81 23.29
N THR A 293 14.26 -1.51 23.34
CA THR A 293 15.61 -1.04 23.74
C THR A 293 15.61 0.41 24.25
N GLY A 294 16.79 0.95 24.58
CA GLY A 294 16.98 2.27 25.22
C GLY A 294 17.24 2.18 26.72
N HIS A 295 17.78 3.24 27.32
CA HIS A 295 18.24 3.23 28.72
C HIS A 295 17.09 3.31 29.74
N ALA A 296 15.86 3.62 29.29
CA ALA A 296 14.68 3.60 30.15
C ALA A 296 14.06 2.20 30.35
N VAL A 297 14.47 1.16 29.61
CA VAL A 297 14.09 -0.24 29.91
C VAL A 297 15.19 -0.97 30.68
N ALA A 298 14.80 -1.83 31.62
CA ALA A 298 15.75 -2.62 32.41
C ALA A 298 16.38 -3.77 31.61
N ASN A 299 15.65 -4.34 30.66
CA ASN A 299 15.99 -5.59 29.98
C ASN A 299 15.87 -5.47 28.44
N PRO A 300 16.66 -4.59 27.78
CA PRO A 300 16.64 -4.44 26.32
C PRO A 300 16.90 -5.78 25.60
N ARG A 301 16.09 -6.08 24.58
CA ARG A 301 16.04 -7.39 23.89
C ARG A 301 15.31 -7.32 22.56
N ASN A 302 15.38 -8.41 21.80
CA ASN A 302 14.49 -8.65 20.66
C ASN A 302 13.42 -9.68 21.04
N MET A 303 12.22 -9.50 20.49
CA MET A 303 11.06 -10.35 20.79
C MET A 303 10.33 -10.73 19.50
N GLU A 304 9.78 -11.94 19.43
CA GLU A 304 8.79 -12.30 18.40
C GLU A 304 7.41 -11.88 18.91
N VAL A 305 6.78 -10.94 18.21
CA VAL A 305 5.59 -10.23 18.68
C VAL A 305 4.43 -10.47 17.71
N LEU A 306 3.27 -10.81 18.25
CA LEU A 306 2.01 -10.85 17.50
C LEU A 306 1.65 -9.45 17.00
N ILE A 307 1.24 -9.34 15.75
CA ILE A 307 0.65 -8.11 15.21
C ILE A 307 -0.58 -7.78 16.05
N GLY A 308 -0.76 -6.53 16.42
CA GLY A 308 -1.83 -6.05 17.29
C GLY A 308 -1.53 -6.02 18.78
N THR A 309 -0.38 -6.56 19.24
CA THR A 309 0.04 -6.45 20.65
C THR A 309 0.25 -4.98 21.03
N PRO A 310 -0.32 -4.50 22.16
CA PRO A 310 -0.06 -3.15 22.66
C PRO A 310 1.43 -2.92 22.95
N ILE A 311 1.95 -1.76 22.56
CA ILE A 311 3.36 -1.39 22.81
C ILE A 311 3.65 -1.29 24.32
N ALA A 312 2.66 -0.97 25.14
CA ALA A 312 2.72 -1.02 26.60
C ALA A 312 3.13 -2.41 27.14
N ASP A 313 2.67 -3.50 26.53
CA ASP A 313 2.92 -4.85 27.01
C ASP A 313 4.38 -5.26 26.74
N LEU A 314 4.94 -4.83 25.61
CA LEU A 314 6.38 -4.98 25.31
C LEU A 314 7.25 -4.18 26.28
N LEU A 315 6.86 -2.93 26.58
CA LEU A 315 7.55 -2.08 27.53
C LEU A 315 7.49 -2.64 28.96
N HIS A 316 6.37 -3.26 29.34
CA HIS A 316 6.25 -4.02 30.59
C HIS A 316 7.19 -5.23 30.61
N ALA A 317 7.17 -6.07 29.56
CA ALA A 317 8.01 -7.27 29.46
C ALA A 317 9.52 -6.96 29.52
N CYS A 318 9.94 -5.80 29.02
CA CYS A 318 11.33 -5.31 29.08
C CYS A 318 11.64 -4.49 30.36
N GLY A 319 10.68 -4.32 31.26
CA GLY A 319 10.86 -3.61 32.53
C GLY A 319 11.09 -2.11 32.37
N LEU A 320 10.15 -1.41 31.74
CA LEU A 320 10.16 0.06 31.64
C LEU A 320 10.27 0.72 33.03
N ARG A 321 11.31 1.53 33.21
CA ARG A 321 11.62 2.24 34.44
C ARG A 321 10.79 3.52 34.52
N ALA A 322 9.56 3.42 35.04
CA ALA A 322 8.61 4.54 35.11
C ALA A 322 9.11 5.79 35.89
N HIS A 323 10.19 5.67 36.66
CA HIS A 323 10.85 6.80 37.36
C HIS A 323 11.92 7.51 36.52
N VAL A 324 12.34 6.94 35.38
CA VAL A 324 13.29 7.56 34.44
C VAL A 324 12.50 8.43 33.46
N PRO A 325 12.79 9.73 33.31
CA PRO A 325 12.22 10.55 32.24
C PRO A 325 12.56 9.96 30.88
N HIS A 326 11.55 9.70 30.04
CA HIS A 326 11.76 9.00 28.77
C HIS A 326 10.76 9.41 27.69
N LYS A 327 11.12 9.11 26.43
CA LYS A 327 10.27 9.16 25.24
C LYS A 327 10.17 7.77 24.63
N ILE A 328 9.00 7.41 24.14
CA ILE A 328 8.82 6.17 23.36
C ILE A 328 8.87 6.53 21.87
N ILE A 329 9.85 6.00 21.16
CA ILE A 329 10.10 6.26 19.74
C ILE A 329 9.90 4.96 18.96
N VAL A 330 9.09 4.98 17.90
CA VAL A 330 8.93 3.85 16.97
C VAL A 330 9.75 4.10 15.72
N GLY A 331 10.52 3.10 15.28
CA GLY A 331 11.29 3.16 14.03
C GLY A 331 12.72 3.70 14.13
N GLY A 332 13.29 3.78 15.33
CA GLY A 332 14.69 4.23 15.56
C GLY A 332 14.85 5.75 15.69
N PRO A 333 16.05 6.23 16.10
CA PRO A 333 16.27 7.63 16.47
C PRO A 333 16.38 8.61 15.30
N MET A 334 16.66 8.16 14.07
CA MET A 334 16.87 9.00 12.90
C MET A 334 15.61 9.14 12.03
N MET A 335 15.00 8.01 11.64
CA MET A 335 13.79 8.01 10.79
C MET A 335 12.48 7.94 11.56
N GLY A 336 12.50 7.45 12.80
CA GLY A 336 11.32 7.17 13.61
C GLY A 336 10.53 8.39 14.07
N PHE A 337 9.60 8.14 15.00
CA PHE A 337 8.73 9.17 15.58
C PHE A 337 8.33 8.87 17.02
N GLU A 338 8.09 9.93 17.79
CA GLU A 338 7.64 9.88 19.18
C GLU A 338 6.15 9.49 19.27
N LEU A 339 5.84 8.49 20.11
CA LEU A 339 4.48 8.05 20.42
C LEU A 339 3.87 8.88 21.53
N ARG A 340 2.62 9.32 21.30
CA ARG A 340 1.79 10.00 22.32
C ARG A 340 1.16 9.04 23.32
N ALA A 341 1.05 7.75 22.98
CA ALA A 341 0.36 6.76 23.81
C ALA A 341 0.85 5.33 23.53
N THR A 342 1.10 4.57 24.60
CA THR A 342 1.65 3.20 24.56
C THR A 342 0.61 2.10 24.36
N HIS A 343 -0.70 2.39 24.50
CA HIS A 343 -1.78 1.46 24.15
C HIS A 343 -1.95 1.26 22.63
N THR A 344 -1.12 1.93 21.82
CA THR A 344 -1.10 1.75 20.36
C THR A 344 -0.51 0.38 19.99
N PRO A 345 -1.04 -0.30 18.96
CA PRO A 345 -0.59 -1.64 18.59
C PRO A 345 0.70 -1.64 17.77
N VAL A 346 1.48 -2.72 17.94
CA VAL A 346 2.48 -3.20 16.99
C VAL A 346 1.79 -3.58 15.68
N VAL A 347 2.26 -3.07 14.55
CA VAL A 347 1.73 -3.38 13.21
C VAL A 347 2.78 -4.05 12.33
N LYS A 348 2.41 -4.54 11.15
CA LYS A 348 3.32 -5.17 10.16
C LYS A 348 4.64 -4.39 9.94
N THR A 349 4.62 -3.06 10.07
CA THR A 349 5.78 -2.16 9.87
C THR A 349 6.58 -1.81 11.14
N THR A 350 6.13 -2.18 12.35
CA THR A 350 6.80 -1.84 13.62
C THR A 350 8.03 -2.72 13.84
N ASN A 351 9.23 -2.21 13.54
CA ASN A 351 10.50 -2.93 13.72
C ASN A 351 11.18 -2.69 15.08
N CYS A 352 11.03 -1.49 15.67
CA CYS A 352 11.66 -1.12 16.92
C CYS A 352 10.77 -0.21 17.79
N VAL A 353 10.83 -0.44 19.10
CA VAL A 353 10.33 0.43 20.17
C VAL A 353 11.53 0.85 21.04
N LEU A 354 11.97 2.10 20.88
CA LEU A 354 13.06 2.71 21.64
C LEU A 354 12.47 3.53 22.80
N ALA A 355 12.74 3.12 24.03
CA ALA A 355 12.43 3.85 25.25
C ALA A 355 13.65 4.74 25.62
N ALA A 356 13.76 5.87 24.93
CA ALA A 356 14.88 6.80 25.02
C ALA A 356 14.82 7.63 26.32
N SER A 357 15.86 7.59 27.15
CA SER A 357 16.09 8.55 28.24
C SER A 357 16.91 9.76 27.75
N GLU A 358 17.36 10.62 28.67
CA GLU A 358 18.33 11.68 28.38
C GLU A 358 19.71 11.14 27.96
N GLU A 359 20.04 9.87 28.24
CA GLU A 359 21.29 9.21 27.79
C GLU A 359 21.21 8.77 26.31
N ASP A 360 20.03 8.34 25.86
CA ASP A 360 19.78 8.01 24.44
C ASP A 360 19.62 9.27 23.57
N ALA A 361 19.24 10.40 24.19
CA ALA A 361 19.00 11.66 23.49
C ALA A 361 20.27 12.52 23.41
N ALA A 362 20.82 12.66 22.20
CA ALA A 362 21.84 13.68 21.94
C ALA A 362 21.37 15.05 22.45
N THR A 363 22.20 15.74 23.25
CA THR A 363 21.85 16.96 24.01
C THR A 363 21.57 18.14 23.08
N ARG A 364 20.34 18.18 22.58
CA ARG A 364 19.86 19.08 21.54
C ARG A 364 19.49 20.45 22.10
N SER A 365 20.46 21.38 22.05
CA SER A 365 20.25 22.81 22.24
C SER A 365 19.05 23.34 21.44
N PRO A 366 18.33 24.39 21.91
CA PRO A 366 17.23 24.99 21.17
C PRO A 366 17.60 25.34 19.71
N PRO A 367 16.68 25.21 18.74
CA PRO A 367 16.97 25.45 17.34
C PRO A 367 17.32 26.92 17.08
N MET A 368 18.45 27.14 16.43
CA MET A 368 19.00 28.46 16.10
C MET A 368 18.82 28.79 14.61
N PRO A 369 18.98 30.06 14.20
CA PRO A 369 19.00 30.44 12.78
C PRO A 369 20.08 29.69 11.97
N CYS A 370 19.82 29.47 10.68
CA CYS A 370 20.74 28.76 9.78
C CYS A 370 22.00 29.59 9.48
N ILE A 371 23.17 29.17 9.97
CA ILE A 371 24.46 29.85 9.76
C ILE A 371 25.11 29.60 8.39
N ARG A 372 24.43 28.86 7.49
CA ARG A 372 24.87 28.56 6.11
C ARG A 372 26.19 27.78 5.97
N CYS A 373 26.53 26.91 6.91
CA CYS A 373 27.77 26.11 6.93
C CYS A 373 27.94 25.06 5.81
N GLY A 374 26.87 24.65 5.13
CA GLY A 374 26.94 23.66 4.02
C GLY A 374 26.87 22.18 4.45
N GLU A 375 27.29 21.82 5.68
CA GLU A 375 27.31 20.45 6.24
C GLU A 375 26.12 19.57 5.85
N CYS A 376 24.91 20.13 5.92
CA CYS A 376 23.66 19.43 5.62
C CYS A 376 23.59 18.85 4.19
N ALA A 377 24.28 19.46 3.21
CA ALA A 377 24.36 18.96 1.84
C ALA A 377 25.47 17.90 1.69
N ALA A 378 26.64 18.11 2.29
CA ALA A 378 27.74 17.14 2.27
C ALA A 378 27.37 15.80 2.94
N ALA A 379 26.51 15.84 3.96
CA ALA A 379 25.97 14.64 4.61
C ALA A 379 24.77 14.00 3.87
N CYS A 380 24.28 14.57 2.77
CA CYS A 380 23.01 14.16 2.14
C CYS A 380 23.18 12.98 1.17
N PRO A 381 22.69 11.76 1.50
CA PRO A 381 22.88 10.56 0.67
C PRO A 381 22.06 10.55 -0.63
N ALA A 382 21.24 11.57 -0.85
CA ALA A 382 20.49 11.83 -2.09
C ALA A 382 21.06 13.01 -2.91
N GLN A 383 22.21 13.60 -2.51
CA GLN A 383 22.87 14.72 -3.20
C GLN A 383 21.99 15.99 -3.42
N LEU A 384 20.94 16.15 -2.61
CA LEU A 384 20.05 17.32 -2.62
C LEU A 384 20.70 18.54 -1.97
N LEU A 385 19.99 19.67 -1.96
CA LEU A 385 20.36 20.89 -1.25
C LEU A 385 19.40 21.18 -0.06
N PRO A 386 19.56 20.50 1.11
CA PRO A 386 18.68 20.66 2.28
C PRO A 386 18.47 22.10 2.74
N GLN A 387 19.49 22.97 2.60
CA GLN A 387 19.37 24.39 2.89
C GLN A 387 18.30 25.11 2.04
N GLN A 388 18.27 24.85 0.72
CA GLN A 388 17.29 25.47 -0.18
C GLN A 388 15.90 24.89 0.08
N LEU A 389 15.81 23.55 0.19
CA LEU A 389 14.58 22.86 0.55
C LEU A 389 13.98 23.41 1.86
N TYR A 390 14.81 23.71 2.86
CA TYR A 390 14.37 24.28 4.13
C TYR A 390 13.84 25.70 3.98
N TRP A 391 14.51 26.57 3.21
CA TRP A 391 14.04 27.94 3.00
C TRP A 391 12.71 27.98 2.21
N HIS A 392 12.56 27.16 1.17
CA HIS A 392 11.29 27.07 0.43
C HIS A 392 10.18 26.42 1.30
N ALA A 393 10.48 25.40 2.11
CA ALA A 393 9.51 24.83 3.05
C ALA A 393 9.07 25.83 4.12
N GLN A 394 10.00 26.62 4.67
CA GLN A 394 9.73 27.67 5.65
C GLN A 394 8.90 28.81 5.04
N ALA A 395 9.13 29.15 3.77
CA ALA A 395 8.36 30.14 3.03
C ALA A 395 7.00 29.62 2.49
N LYS A 396 6.75 28.30 2.58
CA LYS A 396 5.63 27.60 1.91
C LYS A 396 5.61 27.78 0.38
N ASP A 397 6.81 27.91 -0.20
CA ASP A 397 7.05 28.01 -1.64
C ASP A 397 7.05 26.60 -2.25
N PHE A 398 5.84 26.02 -2.34
CA PHE A 398 5.61 24.62 -2.71
C PHE A 398 5.90 24.31 -4.18
N ASP A 399 5.92 25.30 -5.06
CA ASP A 399 6.34 25.10 -6.46
C ASP A 399 7.87 24.94 -6.51
N ARG A 400 8.63 25.92 -5.98
CA ARG A 400 10.11 25.85 -6.03
C ARG A 400 10.71 24.71 -5.22
N ILE A 401 10.06 24.25 -4.16
CA ILE A 401 10.58 23.10 -3.41
C ILE A 401 10.53 21.80 -4.26
N GLN A 402 9.65 21.73 -5.25
CA GLN A 402 9.61 20.63 -6.21
C GLN A 402 10.71 20.76 -7.28
N ASP A 403 11.03 21.97 -7.74
CA ASP A 403 12.20 22.24 -8.60
C ASP A 403 13.53 21.76 -7.95
N TYR A 404 13.61 21.78 -6.61
CA TYR A 404 14.72 21.24 -5.83
C TYR A 404 14.60 19.74 -5.49
N ASN A 405 13.71 19.00 -6.15
CA ASN A 405 13.52 17.55 -6.04
C ASN A 405 13.22 17.03 -4.61
N LEU A 406 12.32 17.71 -3.88
CA LEU A 406 11.89 17.31 -2.52
C LEU A 406 11.52 15.81 -2.39
N PHE A 407 10.92 15.22 -3.42
CA PHE A 407 10.43 13.85 -3.37
C PHE A 407 11.55 12.77 -3.39
N ASP A 408 12.75 13.08 -3.89
CA ASP A 408 13.94 12.21 -3.72
C ASP A 408 14.52 12.26 -2.30
N CYS A 409 14.01 13.14 -1.41
CA CYS A 409 14.45 13.17 -0.02
C CYS A 409 13.93 11.93 0.73
N ILE A 410 14.82 10.98 1.05
CA ILE A 410 14.52 9.75 1.80
C ILE A 410 14.29 9.96 3.31
N GLU A 411 14.22 11.20 3.79
CA GLU A 411 13.90 11.58 5.19
C GLU A 411 14.81 11.01 6.29
N CYS A 412 15.97 10.45 5.94
CA CYS A 412 16.94 9.80 6.83
C CYS A 412 17.55 10.67 7.94
N GLY A 413 17.20 11.96 8.07
CA GLY A 413 17.69 12.77 9.19
C GLY A 413 19.17 13.19 9.16
N CYS A 414 20.02 12.64 8.28
CA CYS A 414 21.47 12.95 8.25
C CYS A 414 21.76 14.47 8.27
N CYS A 415 21.05 15.22 7.43
CA CYS A 415 21.14 16.68 7.33
C CYS A 415 20.74 17.42 8.62
N ALA A 416 19.80 16.88 9.41
CA ALA A 416 19.34 17.44 10.69
C ALA A 416 20.22 16.99 11.88
N TYR A 417 20.95 15.89 11.74
CA TYR A 417 21.93 15.42 12.71
C TYR A 417 23.20 16.29 12.69
N VAL A 418 23.75 16.57 11.49
CA VAL A 418 24.96 17.42 11.34
C VAL A 418 24.70 18.92 11.44
N CYS A 419 23.49 19.36 11.76
CA CYS A 419 23.14 20.78 11.75
C CYS A 419 23.65 21.47 13.03
N PRO A 420 24.66 22.36 12.98
CA PRO A 420 25.15 23.06 14.19
C PRO A 420 24.10 24.03 14.76
N SER A 421 23.17 24.51 13.92
CA SER A 421 22.00 25.28 14.34
C SER A 421 20.87 24.42 14.94
N ASN A 422 21.04 23.09 15.02
CA ASN A 422 20.04 22.10 15.44
C ASN A 422 18.64 22.27 14.80
N ILE A 423 18.60 22.58 13.51
CA ILE A 423 17.33 22.73 12.78
C ILE A 423 16.76 21.35 12.47
N ALA A 424 15.49 21.12 12.85
CA ALA A 424 14.76 19.88 12.58
C ALA A 424 14.31 19.76 11.10
N LEU A 425 15.28 19.80 10.17
CA LEU A 425 15.07 19.91 8.72
C LEU A 425 14.03 18.92 8.17
N VAL A 426 14.08 17.65 8.59
CA VAL A 426 13.15 16.60 8.14
C VAL A 426 11.69 16.90 8.49
N HIS A 427 11.40 17.63 9.58
CA HIS A 427 10.02 18.01 9.92
C HIS A 427 9.44 18.98 8.88
N TYR A 428 10.25 19.90 8.35
CA TYR A 428 9.86 20.81 7.27
C TYR A 428 9.62 20.07 5.96
N TYR A 429 10.42 19.03 5.65
CA TYR A 429 10.25 18.23 4.43
C TYR A 429 9.01 17.32 4.53
N ARG A 430 8.79 16.66 5.67
CA ARG A 430 7.58 15.87 5.95
C ARG A 430 6.32 16.72 5.84
N TYR A 431 6.35 17.94 6.40
CA TYR A 431 5.27 18.91 6.23
C TYR A 431 5.06 19.27 4.76
N ALA A 432 6.09 19.72 4.05
CA ALA A 432 5.96 20.17 2.66
C ALA A 432 5.44 19.07 1.71
N LYS A 433 5.95 17.83 1.81
CA LYS A 433 5.42 16.69 1.02
C LYS A 433 3.93 16.45 1.31
N THR A 434 3.53 16.51 2.58
CA THR A 434 2.15 16.27 3.01
C THR A 434 1.20 17.32 2.44
N GLU A 435 1.60 18.60 2.44
CA GLU A 435 0.83 19.71 1.88
C GLU A 435 0.75 19.64 0.35
N ILE A 436 1.84 19.31 -0.34
CA ILE A 436 1.85 19.14 -1.81
C ILE A 436 0.91 18.01 -2.21
N TRP A 437 1.04 16.82 -1.58
CA TRP A 437 0.10 15.71 -1.82
C TRP A 437 -1.35 16.06 -1.45
N ALA A 438 -1.61 16.97 -0.51
CA ALA A 438 -2.96 17.45 -0.23
C ALA A 438 -3.48 18.34 -1.38
N GLN A 439 -2.67 19.27 -1.87
CA GLN A 439 -3.00 20.14 -3.00
C GLN A 439 -3.23 19.33 -4.29
N GLU A 440 -2.39 18.33 -4.57
CA GLU A 440 -2.58 17.41 -5.70
C GLU A 440 -3.88 16.61 -5.60
N ARG A 441 -4.21 16.09 -4.41
CA ARG A 441 -5.47 15.35 -4.19
C ARG A 441 -6.70 16.23 -4.40
N GLU A 442 -6.71 17.47 -3.90
CA GLU A 442 -7.83 18.39 -4.13
C GLU A 442 -7.90 18.86 -5.59
N LYS A 443 -6.75 19.09 -6.26
CA LYS A 443 -6.70 19.37 -7.70
C LYS A 443 -7.28 18.21 -8.52
N HIS A 444 -6.85 16.97 -8.26
CA HIS A 444 -7.36 15.79 -8.96
C HIS A 444 -8.86 15.56 -8.72
N LYS A 445 -9.36 15.80 -7.49
CA LYS A 445 -10.81 15.81 -7.22
C LYS A 445 -11.55 16.89 -8.01
N ALA A 446 -10.99 18.10 -8.10
CA ALA A 446 -11.59 19.21 -8.85
C ALA A 446 -11.61 18.93 -10.36
N ASP A 447 -10.53 18.36 -10.91
CA ASP A 447 -10.46 17.95 -12.31
C ASP A 447 -11.46 16.80 -12.62
N LEU A 448 -11.53 15.76 -11.79
CA LEU A 448 -12.56 14.72 -11.93
C LEU A 448 -14.00 15.25 -11.79
N ALA A 449 -14.23 16.25 -10.93
CA ALA A 449 -15.53 16.89 -10.80
C ALA A 449 -15.87 17.75 -12.03
N ARG A 450 -14.87 18.42 -12.62
CA ARG A 450 -14.97 19.20 -13.85
C ARG A 450 -15.26 18.29 -15.05
N GLU A 451 -14.53 17.20 -15.24
CA GLU A 451 -14.78 16.19 -16.28
C GLU A 451 -16.20 15.61 -16.17
N ARG A 452 -16.65 15.26 -14.97
CA ARG A 452 -18.02 14.78 -14.72
C ARG A 452 -19.07 15.83 -15.09
N HIS A 453 -18.81 17.11 -14.80
CA HIS A 453 -19.71 18.22 -15.18
C HIS A 453 -19.74 18.44 -16.70
N GLU A 454 -18.57 18.47 -17.35
CA GLU A 454 -18.42 18.62 -18.80
C GLU A 454 -19.12 17.46 -19.55
N PHE A 455 -18.92 16.21 -19.11
CA PHE A 455 -19.62 15.04 -19.66
C PHE A 455 -21.14 15.08 -19.42
N HIS A 456 -21.58 15.50 -18.23
CA HIS A 456 -23.00 15.66 -17.93
C HIS A 456 -23.67 16.73 -18.82
N LYS A 457 -22.99 17.86 -19.04
CA LYS A 457 -23.44 18.93 -19.94
C LYS A 457 -23.49 18.46 -21.39
N PHE A 458 -22.43 17.78 -21.88
CA PHE A 458 -22.39 17.21 -23.23
C PHE A 458 -23.56 16.23 -23.47
N ARG A 459 -23.86 15.35 -22.51
CA ARG A 459 -25.03 14.46 -22.58
C ARG A 459 -26.34 15.25 -22.72
N LEU A 460 -26.52 16.29 -21.91
CA LEU A 460 -27.72 17.15 -21.93
C LEU A 460 -27.88 17.90 -23.26
N GLU A 461 -26.79 18.41 -23.82
CA GLU A 461 -26.76 19.08 -25.13
C GLU A 461 -27.06 18.09 -26.26
N ARG A 462 -26.54 16.86 -26.19
CA ARG A 462 -26.83 15.79 -27.16
C ARG A 462 -28.30 15.34 -27.08
N GLU A 463 -28.84 15.09 -25.89
CA GLU A 463 -30.25 14.75 -25.68
C GLU A 463 -31.19 15.87 -26.18
N LYS A 464 -30.79 17.15 -25.99
CA LYS A 464 -31.52 18.30 -26.53
C LYS A 464 -31.47 18.31 -28.06
N ALA A 465 -30.31 18.13 -28.68
CA ALA A 465 -30.16 18.07 -30.13
C ALA A 465 -30.94 16.89 -30.76
N GLU A 466 -30.89 15.71 -30.14
CA GLU A 466 -31.68 14.53 -30.55
C GLU A 466 -33.19 14.79 -30.47
N ARG A 467 -33.66 15.49 -29.42
CA ARG A 467 -35.06 15.93 -29.31
C ARG A 467 -35.42 16.95 -30.38
N GLU A 468 -34.61 17.99 -30.57
CA GLU A 468 -34.85 19.04 -31.58
C GLU A 468 -34.87 18.46 -33.00
N GLU A 469 -33.97 17.53 -33.33
CA GLU A 469 -33.98 16.85 -34.62
C GLU A 469 -35.20 15.93 -34.79
N ARG A 470 -35.61 15.21 -33.73
CA ARG A 470 -36.85 14.42 -33.72
C ARG A 470 -38.10 15.30 -33.89
N HIS A 471 -38.11 16.51 -33.34
CA HIS A 471 -39.16 17.50 -33.57
C HIS A 471 -39.10 18.09 -34.98
N ARG A 472 -37.92 18.33 -35.55
CA ARG A 472 -37.74 18.77 -36.95
C ARG A 472 -38.27 17.73 -37.93
N LYS A 473 -37.83 16.47 -37.81
CA LYS A 473 -38.29 15.33 -38.62
C LYS A 473 -39.81 15.13 -38.53
N LYS A 474 -40.42 15.34 -37.35
CA LYS A 474 -41.89 15.33 -37.19
C LYS A 474 -42.58 16.50 -37.93
N ARG A 475 -42.03 17.71 -37.88
CA ARG A 475 -42.58 18.87 -38.63
C ARG A 475 -42.45 18.69 -40.14
N GLU A 476 -41.30 18.20 -40.61
CA GLU A 476 -41.05 17.87 -42.03
C GLU A 476 -42.01 16.79 -42.53
N ALA A 477 -42.22 15.72 -41.75
CA ALA A 477 -43.19 14.68 -42.09
C ALA A 477 -44.65 15.19 -42.13
N LEU A 478 -45.04 16.08 -41.22
CA LEU A 478 -46.36 16.72 -41.23
C LEU A 478 -46.55 17.64 -42.45
N ALA A 479 -45.54 18.40 -42.83
CA ALA A 479 -45.55 19.25 -44.02
C ALA A 479 -45.63 18.43 -45.33
N ASN A 480 -44.84 17.35 -45.44
CA ASN A 480 -44.92 16.44 -46.59
C ASN A 480 -46.24 15.67 -46.65
N LYS A 481 -46.90 15.44 -45.50
CA LYS A 481 -48.25 14.86 -45.47
C LYS A 481 -49.31 15.86 -45.93
N SER A 482 -49.23 17.13 -45.55
CA SER A 482 -50.19 18.14 -46.03
C SER A 482 -50.05 18.43 -47.53
N THR A 483 -48.84 18.43 -48.09
CA THR A 483 -48.63 18.58 -49.54
C THR A 483 -49.09 17.35 -50.34
N THR A 484 -48.91 16.13 -49.82
CA THR A 484 -49.42 14.92 -50.48
C THR A 484 -50.93 14.72 -50.34
N ASP A 485 -51.56 15.14 -49.23
CA ASP A 485 -53.02 15.13 -49.12
C ASP A 485 -53.67 16.27 -49.95
N ALA A 486 -52.98 17.40 -50.15
CA ALA A 486 -53.38 18.43 -51.11
C ALA A 486 -53.32 17.93 -52.56
N SER A 487 -52.23 17.27 -52.98
CA SER A 487 -52.12 16.73 -54.35
C SER A 487 -53.09 15.58 -54.59
N LYS A 488 -53.37 14.74 -53.58
CA LYS A 488 -54.44 13.72 -53.65
C LYS A 488 -55.82 14.33 -53.80
N LYS A 489 -56.16 15.41 -53.07
CA LYS A 489 -57.45 16.11 -53.26
C LYS A 489 -57.60 16.62 -54.69
N ALA A 490 -56.59 17.32 -55.21
CA ALA A 490 -56.60 17.80 -56.60
C ALA A 490 -56.75 16.65 -57.63
N ALA A 491 -56.07 15.52 -57.40
CA ALA A 491 -56.20 14.32 -58.24
C ALA A 491 -57.60 13.68 -58.15
N ILE A 492 -58.21 13.64 -56.97
CA ILE A 492 -59.57 13.11 -56.75
C ILE A 492 -60.62 14.00 -57.40
N GLU A 493 -60.51 15.33 -57.31
CA GLU A 493 -61.42 16.26 -58.00
C GLU A 493 -61.30 16.13 -59.52
N ALA A 494 -60.08 16.04 -60.06
CA ALA A 494 -59.84 15.78 -61.48
C ALA A 494 -60.39 14.41 -61.94
N ALA A 495 -60.34 13.38 -61.08
CA ALA A 495 -60.94 12.08 -61.35
C ALA A 495 -62.48 12.11 -61.32
N LEU A 496 -63.07 12.78 -60.32
CA LEU A 496 -64.53 12.94 -60.20
C LEU A 496 -65.13 13.70 -61.39
N ALA A 497 -64.45 14.74 -61.88
CA ALA A 497 -64.83 15.43 -63.12
C ALA A 497 -64.88 14.47 -64.33
N ARG A 498 -63.87 13.60 -64.48
CA ARG A 498 -63.80 12.59 -65.55
C ARG A 498 -64.87 11.49 -65.42
N VAL A 499 -65.22 11.08 -64.20
CA VAL A 499 -66.30 10.09 -63.96
C VAL A 499 -67.68 10.69 -64.20
N LYS A 500 -67.90 11.97 -63.84
CA LYS A 500 -69.18 12.66 -64.09
C LYS A 500 -69.45 12.83 -65.60
N ALA A 501 -68.40 12.93 -66.41
CA ALA A 501 -68.48 12.91 -67.88
C ALA A 501 -68.66 11.51 -68.49
N LYS A 502 -68.65 10.42 -67.71
CA LYS A 502 -68.77 9.03 -68.19
C LYS A 502 -69.96 8.23 -67.65
N ARG A 503 -70.71 8.72 -66.66
CA ARG A 503 -71.96 8.06 -66.18
C ARG A 503 -73.19 8.53 -66.96
N GLY A 504 -73.08 8.50 -68.29
CA GLY A 504 -74.09 8.97 -69.24
C GLY A 504 -74.82 7.89 -70.03
N GLU A 505 -74.56 6.58 -69.81
CA GLU A 505 -75.21 5.50 -70.55
C GLU A 505 -75.21 4.14 -69.80
N ALA A 506 -76.32 3.39 -69.96
CA ALA A 506 -76.54 1.95 -69.70
C ALA A 506 -76.43 1.33 -68.28
N ARG A 507 -77.26 0.29 -68.08
CA ARG A 507 -77.50 -0.59 -66.90
C ARG A 507 -78.49 -1.70 -67.37
N PRO A 508 -78.77 -2.80 -66.62
CA PRO A 508 -78.08 -3.48 -65.51
C PRO A 508 -77.70 -4.93 -65.99
N ASP A 509 -77.92 -6.13 -65.38
CA ASP A 509 -78.32 -6.65 -64.04
C ASP A 509 -78.00 -8.18 -63.91
N VAL A 510 -78.02 -8.75 -62.69
CA VAL A 510 -78.01 -10.20 -62.25
C VAL A 510 -77.02 -11.23 -62.87
N THR A 511 -76.66 -12.38 -62.27
CA THR A 511 -76.87 -13.07 -60.95
C THR A 511 -75.49 -13.53 -60.42
N ASP A 512 -75.12 -13.35 -59.15
CA ASP A 512 -75.38 -14.22 -57.97
C ASP A 512 -74.67 -15.60 -57.94
N GLY A 513 -74.19 -16.00 -56.75
CA GLY A 513 -73.36 -17.18 -56.49
C GLY A 513 -72.43 -16.98 -55.27
N GLY A 514 -72.86 -17.40 -54.08
CA GLY A 514 -72.23 -17.02 -52.79
C GLY A 514 -71.38 -18.08 -52.07
N THR A 515 -71.29 -17.91 -50.74
CA THR A 515 -70.32 -18.52 -49.78
C THR A 515 -68.88 -17.98 -49.91
N GLN A 516 -68.13 -17.74 -48.84
CA GLN A 516 -68.30 -18.14 -47.43
C GLN A 516 -67.75 -17.03 -46.49
N GLU A 517 -68.48 -16.65 -45.44
CA GLU A 517 -67.96 -15.74 -44.40
C GLU A 517 -67.45 -16.49 -43.17
N ARG A 518 -66.38 -15.99 -42.54
CA ARG A 518 -66.04 -16.36 -41.16
C ARG A 518 -65.33 -15.22 -40.41
N SER A 519 -66.15 -14.43 -39.72
CA SER A 519 -65.85 -13.73 -38.45
C SER A 519 -64.45 -13.14 -38.25
N ALA A 520 -64.34 -11.82 -38.41
CA ALA A 520 -63.47 -11.01 -37.56
C ALA A 520 -64.19 -10.68 -36.22
N GLU A 521 -63.72 -9.65 -35.50
CA GLU A 521 -64.26 -9.06 -34.25
C GLU A 521 -64.00 -9.81 -32.92
N SER A 522 -63.93 -9.12 -31.77
CA SER A 522 -63.55 -7.71 -31.49
C SER A 522 -63.29 -7.46 -29.99
N GLY A 523 -62.68 -6.31 -29.66
CA GLY A 523 -62.73 -5.66 -28.34
C GLY A 523 -61.69 -6.09 -27.29
N ARG A 524 -61.45 -5.31 -26.23
CA ARG A 524 -61.83 -3.91 -25.90
C ARG A 524 -60.83 -3.39 -24.82
N ALA A 525 -60.48 -2.10 -24.80
CA ALA A 525 -60.99 -1.04 -23.87
C ALA A 525 -60.94 -1.41 -22.36
N ASP A 526 -60.53 -0.54 -21.41
CA ASP A 526 -60.15 0.88 -21.51
C ASP A 526 -59.38 1.41 -20.27
N ALA A 527 -58.53 2.42 -20.48
CA ALA A 527 -58.28 3.58 -19.58
C ALA A 527 -57.62 3.35 -18.16
N PRO A 528 -57.47 4.37 -17.25
CA PRO A 528 -56.12 4.84 -16.85
C PRO A 528 -55.93 5.15 -15.32
N LEU A 529 -54.94 6.01 -14.98
CA LEU A 529 -54.63 6.63 -13.66
C LEU A 529 -53.86 5.70 -12.66
N ASP A 530 -52.99 6.17 -11.74
CA ASP A 530 -52.29 7.46 -11.58
C ASP A 530 -51.04 7.36 -10.64
N HIS A 531 -50.18 8.39 -10.72
CA HIS A 531 -49.25 8.97 -9.71
C HIS A 531 -48.27 8.15 -8.78
N GLU A 532 -47.05 8.72 -8.70
CA GLU A 532 -46.15 8.93 -7.54
C GLU A 532 -45.33 7.83 -6.83
N ASP A 533 -43.99 7.98 -6.97
CA ASP A 533 -42.97 8.15 -5.92
C ASP A 533 -43.16 7.53 -4.51
N ALA A 534 -42.17 6.72 -4.12
CA ALA A 534 -41.55 6.83 -2.79
C ALA A 534 -40.06 6.40 -2.83
N LYS A 535 -39.21 7.10 -2.08
CA LYS A 535 -37.82 6.71 -1.78
C LYS A 535 -37.75 5.97 -0.44
N SER A 536 -36.77 5.09 -0.29
CA SER A 536 -36.01 4.88 0.95
C SER A 536 -34.62 4.33 0.58
#